data_AF-A0A0B4CY95-F1
#
_entry.id   AF-A0A0B4CY95-F1
#
_cell.length_a   1.000
_cell.length_b   1.000
_cell.length_c   1.000
_cell.angle_alpha   90.00
_cell.angle_beta   90.00
_cell.angle_gamma   90.00
#
_symmetry.space_group_name_H-M   'P 1'
#
loop_
_entity.id
_entity.type
_entity.pdbx_description
1 polymer ?
#
loop_
_entity_poly.entity_id
_entity_poly.type
_entity_poly.pdbx_seq_one_letter_code
_entity_poly.pdbx_strand_id
1 'polypeptide(L)'
;MKAPLGILAVLIAGVTLSGLSQAEAEEDVRTPIEIAVQHCAAEWSALVAVKPDAWMTINPITGDRDIDPAHNEAFHKYTAAAIALADYTGAFVGLPTAVARDPGALDVARAKYALSQCLMPNVYDRRVLMAFSRVADPSFPEEDWYRVMFEYFDKFTCMRFPEASEQMFALDPRSARFGEEHTAIVHAVMTPCE
;
A
#
# COMPACT_ATOMS: atom_id res chain seq x y z
N MET A 1 12.02 -36.25 81.52
CA MET A 1 10.62 -36.64 81.21
C MET A 1 10.14 -35.80 80.03
N LYS A 2 9.71 -36.47 78.95
CA LYS A 2 8.91 -36.00 77.80
C LYS A 2 9.41 -34.80 76.96
N ALA A 3 9.87 -35.11 75.74
CA ALA A 3 9.55 -34.36 74.50
C ALA A 3 8.05 -34.57 74.12
N PRO A 4 7.42 -33.95 73.09
CA PRO A 4 7.99 -33.29 71.90
C PRO A 4 7.16 -32.08 71.33
N LEU A 5 7.38 -31.79 70.02
CA LEU A 5 6.73 -30.85 69.08
C LEU A 5 7.36 -29.45 68.97
N GLY A 6 7.76 -28.95 67.81
CA GLY A 6 7.62 -29.43 66.44
C GLY A 6 8.47 -28.58 65.50
N ILE A 7 8.93 -29.22 64.42
CA ILE A 7 9.73 -28.66 63.34
C ILE A 7 8.83 -27.77 62.47
N LEU A 8 9.24 -26.53 62.20
CA LEU A 8 8.77 -25.82 61.00
C LEU A 8 9.98 -25.41 60.17
N ALA A 9 10.12 -26.08 59.03
CA ALA A 9 11.07 -25.77 57.99
C ALA A 9 10.74 -24.39 57.40
N VAL A 10 11.70 -23.48 57.41
CA VAL A 10 11.63 -22.24 56.62
C VAL A 10 12.00 -22.63 55.18
N LEU A 11 10.96 -22.86 54.38
CA LEU A 11 11.09 -23.10 52.94
C LEU A 11 11.40 -21.77 52.25
N ILE A 12 12.51 -21.76 51.53
CA ILE A 12 12.95 -20.73 50.60
C ILE A 12 11.84 -20.52 49.56
N ALA A 13 11.24 -19.35 49.55
CA ALA A 13 10.48 -18.85 48.41
C ALA A 13 11.16 -17.57 47.93
N GLY A 14 12.17 -17.75 47.09
CA GLY A 14 12.64 -16.69 46.22
C GLY A 14 11.48 -16.32 45.30
N VAL A 15 10.88 -15.15 45.53
CA VAL A 15 9.92 -14.56 44.60
C VAL A 15 10.73 -14.00 43.44
N THR A 16 11.07 -14.85 42.48
CA THR A 16 11.39 -14.40 41.12
C THR A 16 10.08 -14.09 40.42
N LEU A 17 9.57 -12.88 40.62
CA LEU A 17 8.61 -12.24 39.69
C LEU A 17 9.36 -11.94 38.39
N SER A 18 9.61 -12.98 37.60
CA SER A 18 10.22 -12.90 36.28
C SER A 18 9.41 -13.82 35.38
N GLY A 19 8.21 -13.38 35.04
CA GLY A 19 7.27 -14.19 34.29
C GLY A 19 5.94 -13.50 33.98
N LEU A 20 5.90 -12.16 33.93
CA LEU A 20 4.97 -11.52 33.02
C LEU A 20 5.65 -11.57 31.66
N SER A 21 5.53 -12.71 30.99
CA SER A 21 5.51 -12.73 29.54
C SER A 21 4.35 -11.81 29.16
N GLN A 22 4.67 -10.55 28.88
CA GLN A 22 3.97 -9.86 27.80
C GLN A 22 4.13 -10.81 26.63
N ALA A 23 3.07 -11.56 26.32
CA ALA A 23 2.80 -11.84 24.94
C ALA A 23 2.74 -10.45 24.31
N GLU A 24 3.86 -10.02 23.72
CA GLU A 24 3.83 -8.95 22.73
C GLU A 24 2.72 -9.39 21.80
N ALA A 25 1.61 -8.64 21.81
CA ALA A 25 0.55 -8.84 20.86
C ALA A 25 1.24 -8.65 19.52
N GLU A 26 1.60 -9.78 18.91
CA GLU A 26 2.26 -9.83 17.61
C GLU A 26 1.38 -8.95 16.70
N GLU A 27 1.94 -8.02 15.95
CA GLU A 27 1.16 -7.07 15.14
C GLU A 27 0.72 -7.77 13.83
N ASP A 28 -0.39 -7.37 13.17
CA ASP A 28 -0.66 -7.82 11.78
C ASP A 28 0.23 -6.99 10.85
N VAL A 29 1.48 -7.43 10.68
CA VAL A 29 2.49 -6.73 9.89
C VAL A 29 2.65 -7.40 8.55
N ARG A 30 2.45 -6.64 7.46
CA ARG A 30 2.63 -7.13 6.09
C ARG A 30 3.41 -6.16 5.24
N THR A 31 4.36 -6.66 4.47
CA THR A 31 5.08 -5.87 3.48
C THR A 31 4.16 -5.54 2.30
N PRO A 32 4.36 -4.40 1.62
CA PRO A 32 3.66 -4.11 0.36
C PRO A 32 3.85 -5.22 -0.70
N ILE A 33 5.00 -5.91 -0.67
CA ILE A 33 5.30 -7.04 -1.54
C ILE A 33 4.34 -8.21 -1.27
N GLU A 34 4.17 -8.62 -0.01
CA GLU A 34 3.25 -9.70 0.36
C GLU A 34 1.82 -9.37 -0.07
N ILE A 35 1.39 -8.12 0.14
CA ILE A 35 0.06 -7.65 -0.25
C ILE A 35 -0.11 -7.68 -1.77
N ALA A 36 0.88 -7.22 -2.54
CA ALA A 36 0.85 -7.28 -4.00
C ALA A 36 0.86 -8.72 -4.53
N VAL A 37 1.65 -9.62 -3.95
CA VAL A 37 1.66 -11.05 -4.29
C VAL A 37 0.29 -11.67 -4.01
N GLN A 38 -0.33 -11.33 -2.88
CA GLN A 38 -1.62 -11.88 -2.48
C GLN A 38 -2.76 -11.43 -3.40
N HIS A 39 -2.82 -10.15 -3.76
CA HIS A 39 -3.96 -9.58 -4.50
C HIS A 39 -3.74 -9.45 -6.01
N CYS A 40 -2.49 -9.31 -6.46
CA CYS A 40 -2.11 -8.89 -7.80
C CYS A 40 -0.85 -9.63 -8.28
N ALA A 41 -0.81 -10.95 -8.06
CA ALA A 41 0.38 -11.78 -8.30
C ALA A 41 0.95 -11.65 -9.72
N ALA A 42 0.07 -11.54 -10.73
CA ALA A 42 0.47 -11.45 -12.13
C ALA A 42 1.15 -10.10 -12.43
N GLU A 43 0.53 -9.01 -11.99
CA GLU A 43 1.03 -7.64 -12.16
C GLU A 43 2.31 -7.42 -11.35
N TRP A 44 2.38 -7.97 -10.14
CA TRP A 44 3.60 -7.96 -9.33
C TRP A 44 4.74 -8.69 -10.03
N SER A 45 4.47 -9.89 -10.55
CA SER A 45 5.47 -10.68 -11.29
C SER A 45 5.97 -9.94 -12.53
N ALA A 46 5.07 -9.25 -13.25
CA ALA A 46 5.43 -8.42 -14.40
C ALA A 46 6.32 -7.23 -14.00
N LEU A 47 6.03 -6.58 -12.86
CA LEU A 47 6.87 -5.49 -12.35
C LEU A 47 8.26 -5.98 -11.95
N VAL A 48 8.36 -7.07 -11.20
CA VAL A 48 9.65 -7.61 -10.75
C VAL A 48 10.51 -8.09 -11.93
N ALA A 49 9.90 -8.56 -13.02
CA ALA A 49 10.63 -8.94 -14.23
C ALA A 49 11.38 -7.77 -14.88
N VAL A 50 10.86 -6.54 -14.76
CA VAL A 50 11.49 -5.33 -15.34
C VAL A 50 12.15 -4.42 -14.30
N LYS A 51 11.81 -4.57 -13.02
CA LYS A 51 12.35 -3.81 -11.89
C LYS A 51 12.50 -4.72 -10.65
N PRO A 52 13.56 -5.55 -10.57
CA PRO A 52 13.69 -6.58 -9.54
C PRO A 52 13.74 -6.06 -8.11
N ASP A 53 14.19 -4.82 -7.92
CA ASP A 53 14.32 -4.11 -6.64
C ASP A 53 13.08 -3.29 -6.25
N ALA A 54 11.95 -3.46 -6.95
CA ALA A 54 10.71 -2.80 -6.60
C ALA A 54 10.34 -3.07 -5.13
N TRP A 55 10.07 -1.99 -4.39
CA TRP A 55 9.58 -1.99 -3.01
C TRP A 55 10.45 -2.67 -1.94
N MET A 56 11.69 -3.08 -2.25
CA MET A 56 12.59 -3.70 -1.26
C MET A 56 12.90 -2.81 -0.05
N THR A 57 12.77 -1.49 -0.20
CA THR A 57 13.08 -0.51 0.85
C THR A 57 11.85 0.09 1.50
N ILE A 58 10.64 -0.36 1.14
CA ILE A 58 9.42 0.17 1.73
C ILE A 58 9.15 -0.57 3.05
N ASN A 59 8.90 0.20 4.11
CA ASN A 59 8.60 -0.36 5.41
C ASN A 59 7.33 -1.23 5.35
N PRO A 60 7.25 -2.27 6.19
CA PRO A 60 6.02 -3.00 6.39
C PRO A 60 4.87 -2.10 6.84
N ILE A 61 3.65 -2.53 6.53
CA ILE A 61 2.42 -1.89 6.93
C ILE A 61 1.91 -2.66 8.15
N THR A 62 1.58 -1.91 9.21
CA THR A 62 1.06 -2.46 10.46
C THR A 62 -0.45 -2.23 10.51
N GLY A 63 -1.21 -3.31 10.62
CA GLY A 63 -2.62 -3.32 10.97
C GLY A 63 -2.82 -3.46 12.48
N ASP A 64 -4.00 -3.10 12.95
CA ASP A 64 -4.37 -3.19 14.37
C ASP A 64 -5.18 -4.46 14.59
N ARG A 65 -4.61 -5.42 15.34
CA ARG A 65 -5.21 -6.73 15.58
C ARG A 65 -6.49 -6.69 16.40
N ASP A 66 -6.78 -5.59 17.09
CA ASP A 66 -8.04 -5.41 17.81
C ASP A 66 -9.18 -5.00 16.85
N ILE A 67 -8.86 -4.69 15.59
CA ILE A 67 -9.84 -4.47 14.53
C ILE A 67 -10.19 -5.79 13.84
N ASP A 68 -11.45 -5.89 13.39
CA ASP A 68 -11.94 -6.93 12.49
C ASP A 68 -10.94 -7.25 11.35
N PRO A 69 -10.67 -8.55 11.08
CA PRO A 69 -9.73 -8.96 10.03
C PRO A 69 -10.06 -8.43 8.63
N ALA A 70 -11.34 -8.26 8.28
CA ALA A 70 -11.70 -7.73 6.96
C ALA A 70 -11.31 -6.25 6.82
N HIS A 71 -11.34 -5.48 7.91
CA HIS A 71 -10.81 -4.12 7.90
C HIS A 71 -9.29 -4.08 7.76
N ASN A 72 -8.55 -4.88 8.53
CA ASN A 72 -7.08 -4.95 8.38
C ASN A 72 -6.67 -5.33 6.96
N GLU A 73 -7.39 -6.28 6.36
CA GLU A 73 -7.19 -6.65 4.96
C GLU A 73 -7.41 -5.48 4.01
N ALA A 74 -8.55 -4.77 4.14
CA ALA A 74 -8.86 -3.62 3.31
C ALA A 74 -7.84 -2.49 3.51
N PHE A 75 -7.36 -2.27 4.73
CA PHE A 75 -6.37 -1.24 5.08
C PHE A 75 -4.99 -1.55 4.50
N HIS A 76 -4.54 -2.80 4.59
CA HIS A 76 -3.29 -3.25 3.97
C HIS A 76 -3.33 -3.11 2.47
N LYS A 77 -4.40 -3.60 1.83
CA LYS A 77 -4.59 -3.43 0.38
C LYS A 77 -4.64 -1.95 -0.01
N TYR A 78 -5.37 -1.12 0.73
CA TYR A 78 -5.44 0.32 0.51
C TYR A 78 -4.06 0.99 0.54
N THR A 79 -3.24 0.66 1.53
CA THR A 79 -1.91 1.25 1.68
C THR A 79 -0.98 0.81 0.54
N ALA A 80 -1.01 -0.47 0.16
CA ALA A 80 -0.27 -0.95 -1.01
C ALA A 80 -0.77 -0.30 -2.32
N ALA A 81 -2.07 -0.06 -2.45
CA ALA A 81 -2.64 0.64 -3.60
C ALA A 81 -2.18 2.09 -3.69
N ALA A 82 -2.11 2.80 -2.55
CA ALA A 82 -1.61 4.17 -2.50
C ALA A 82 -0.12 4.24 -2.90
N ILE A 83 0.69 3.30 -2.42
CA ILE A 83 2.09 3.15 -2.82
C ILE A 83 2.19 2.91 -4.32
N ALA A 84 1.44 1.95 -4.87
CA ALA A 84 1.48 1.62 -6.29
C ALA A 84 1.07 2.79 -7.18
N LEU A 85 0.03 3.52 -6.79
CA LEU A 85 -0.46 4.66 -7.55
C LEU A 85 0.53 5.83 -7.50
N ALA A 86 1.16 6.09 -6.36
CA ALA A 86 2.21 7.09 -6.22
C ALA A 86 3.44 6.73 -7.07
N ASP A 87 3.87 5.46 -7.02
CA ASP A 87 4.98 4.94 -7.81
C ASP A 87 4.75 5.04 -9.31
N TYR A 88 3.51 4.76 -9.74
CA TYR A 88 3.09 4.94 -11.12
C TYR A 88 3.07 6.41 -11.51
N THR A 89 2.42 7.27 -10.72
CA THR A 89 2.30 8.71 -11.01
C THR A 89 3.68 9.37 -11.13
N GLY A 90 4.63 9.00 -10.25
CA GLY A 90 6.01 9.45 -10.34
C GLY A 90 6.71 8.98 -11.63
N ALA A 91 6.49 7.72 -12.03
CA ALA A 91 7.01 7.18 -13.28
C ALA A 91 6.42 7.88 -14.51
N PHE A 92 5.10 8.13 -14.51
CA PHE A 92 4.39 8.85 -15.57
C PHE A 92 4.96 10.26 -15.75
N VAL A 93 5.03 11.06 -14.67
CA VAL A 93 5.55 12.43 -14.73
C VAL A 93 7.02 12.48 -15.16
N GLY A 94 7.84 11.54 -14.68
CA GLY A 94 9.26 11.45 -15.01
C GLY A 94 9.57 10.80 -16.36
N LEU A 95 8.57 10.26 -17.06
CA LEU A 95 8.78 9.34 -18.17
C LEU A 95 9.61 9.90 -19.33
N PRO A 96 9.39 11.15 -19.80
CA PRO A 96 10.20 11.70 -20.89
C PRO A 96 11.70 11.68 -20.60
N THR A 97 12.07 12.02 -19.36
CA THR A 97 13.48 12.04 -18.93
C THR A 97 14.02 10.63 -18.76
N ALA A 98 13.21 9.70 -18.24
CA ALA A 98 13.61 8.32 -18.04
C ALA A 98 13.84 7.60 -19.39
N VAL A 99 12.90 7.73 -20.33
CA VAL A 99 12.98 7.10 -21.66
C VAL A 99 14.16 7.64 -22.48
N ALA A 100 14.47 8.93 -22.38
CA ALA A 100 15.65 9.50 -23.03
C ALA A 100 16.97 8.88 -22.56
N ARG A 101 17.01 8.30 -21.34
CA ARG A 101 18.19 7.61 -20.79
C ARG A 101 18.13 6.10 -21.05
N ASP A 102 16.94 5.52 -20.93
CA ASP A 102 16.69 4.10 -21.08
C ASP A 102 15.28 3.87 -21.67
N PRO A 103 15.17 3.43 -22.93
CA PRO A 103 13.89 3.08 -23.55
C PRO A 103 13.08 2.04 -22.76
N GLY A 104 13.73 1.20 -21.95
CA GLY A 104 13.06 0.23 -21.07
C GLY A 104 12.24 0.89 -19.95
N ALA A 105 12.42 2.18 -19.68
CA ALA A 105 11.62 2.93 -18.71
C ALA A 105 10.11 2.92 -19.05
N LEU A 106 9.74 2.81 -20.33
CA LEU A 106 8.34 2.69 -20.73
C LEU A 106 7.70 1.37 -20.25
N ASP A 107 8.45 0.27 -20.29
CA ASP A 107 7.98 -1.02 -19.81
C ASP A 107 7.84 -1.04 -18.29
N VAL A 108 8.77 -0.37 -17.57
CA VAL A 108 8.66 -0.17 -16.12
C VAL A 108 7.41 0.65 -15.77
N ALA A 109 7.14 1.74 -16.48
CA ALA A 109 5.94 2.55 -16.27
C ALA A 109 4.66 1.76 -16.54
N ARG A 110 4.65 0.91 -17.60
CA ARG A 110 3.52 0.03 -17.92
C ARG A 110 3.26 -1.00 -16.82
N ALA A 111 4.30 -1.63 -16.29
CA ALA A 111 4.16 -2.59 -15.20
C ALA A 111 3.68 -1.94 -13.89
N LYS A 112 4.18 -0.74 -13.56
CA LYS A 112 3.70 0.07 -12.43
C LYS A 112 2.22 0.46 -12.60
N TYR A 113 1.82 0.86 -13.80
CA TYR A 113 0.43 1.16 -14.11
C TYR A 113 -0.46 -0.05 -13.85
N ALA A 114 -0.13 -1.21 -14.43
CA ALA A 114 -0.90 -2.44 -14.26
C ALA A 114 -1.08 -2.81 -12.78
N LEU A 115 0.00 -2.77 -11.99
CA LEU A 115 -0.07 -3.05 -10.56
C LEU A 115 -0.96 -2.05 -9.80
N SER A 116 -0.86 -0.75 -10.12
CA SER A 116 -1.70 0.27 -9.49
C SER A 116 -3.19 0.10 -9.82
N GLN A 117 -3.52 -0.29 -11.05
CA GLN A 117 -4.90 -0.58 -11.45
C GLN A 117 -5.45 -1.81 -10.71
N CYS A 118 -4.66 -2.88 -10.60
CA CYS A 118 -5.09 -4.09 -9.90
C CYS A 118 -5.34 -3.85 -8.40
N LEU A 119 -4.47 -3.07 -7.74
CA LEU A 119 -4.58 -2.81 -6.31
C LEU A 119 -5.65 -1.77 -5.95
N MET A 120 -6.14 -1.00 -6.92
CA MET A 120 -7.05 0.12 -6.67
C MET A 120 -8.26 -0.29 -5.80
N PRO A 121 -8.58 0.48 -4.73
CA PRO A 121 -9.68 0.12 -3.84
C PRO A 121 -11.02 0.08 -4.58
N ASN A 122 -11.67 -1.08 -4.55
CA ASN A 122 -12.99 -1.25 -5.16
C ASN A 122 -14.11 -0.78 -4.20
N VAL A 123 -15.36 -0.90 -4.64
CA VAL A 123 -16.54 -0.48 -3.84
C VAL A 123 -16.62 -1.21 -2.49
N TYR A 124 -16.20 -2.48 -2.42
CA TYR A 124 -16.18 -3.25 -1.18
C TYR A 124 -15.09 -2.72 -0.23
N ASP A 125 -13.86 -2.56 -0.72
CA ASP A 125 -12.73 -2.07 0.07
C ASP A 125 -13.07 -0.70 0.69
N ARG A 126 -13.59 0.22 -0.14
CA ARG A 126 -14.02 1.56 0.30
C ARG A 126 -15.09 1.48 1.38
N ARG A 127 -16.08 0.61 1.24
CA ARG A 127 -17.15 0.45 2.24
C ARG A 127 -16.62 -0.03 3.57
N VAL A 128 -15.74 -1.04 3.57
CA VAL A 128 -15.15 -1.60 4.80
C VAL A 128 -14.30 -0.55 5.52
N LEU A 129 -13.51 0.22 4.78
CA LEU A 129 -12.68 1.29 5.34
C LEU A 129 -13.54 2.42 5.95
N MET A 130 -14.61 2.84 5.25
CA MET A 130 -15.52 3.87 5.75
C MET A 130 -16.38 3.41 6.93
N ALA A 131 -16.73 2.13 7.01
CA ALA A 131 -17.48 1.61 8.14
C ALA A 131 -16.67 1.71 9.44
N PHE A 132 -15.37 1.42 9.37
CA PHE A 132 -14.47 1.54 10.52
C PHE A 132 -14.19 2.99 10.91
N SER A 133 -13.98 3.88 9.93
CA SER A 133 -13.65 5.28 10.20
C SER A 133 -14.73 5.99 11.03
N ARG A 134 -16.00 5.65 10.81
CA ARG A 134 -17.15 6.11 11.62
C ARG A 134 -17.09 5.66 13.09
N VAL A 135 -16.48 4.51 13.36
CA VAL A 135 -16.34 3.97 14.72
C VAL A 135 -15.08 4.52 15.38
N ALA A 136 -13.99 4.66 14.63
CA ALA A 136 -12.70 5.12 15.13
C ALA A 136 -12.72 6.60 15.56
N ASP A 137 -13.36 7.46 14.76
CA ASP A 137 -13.59 8.86 15.13
C ASP A 137 -14.99 9.32 14.68
N PRO A 138 -16.01 9.13 15.54
CA PRO A 138 -17.38 9.53 15.24
C PRO A 138 -17.56 11.06 15.08
N SER A 139 -16.58 11.85 15.52
CA SER A 139 -16.62 13.31 15.42
C SER A 139 -16.10 13.83 14.09
N PHE A 140 -15.34 13.01 13.36
CA PHE A 140 -14.80 13.37 12.06
C PHE A 140 -15.83 13.12 10.96
N PRO A 141 -16.19 14.14 10.13
CA PRO A 141 -17.20 13.98 9.10
C PRO A 141 -16.84 12.87 8.10
N GLU A 142 -17.85 12.11 7.70
CA GLU A 142 -17.66 11.01 6.74
C GLU A 142 -17.09 11.50 5.39
N GLU A 143 -17.53 12.67 4.94
CA GLU A 143 -17.01 13.29 3.73
C GLU A 143 -15.51 13.59 3.84
N ASP A 144 -15.05 14.02 5.02
CA ASP A 144 -13.63 14.28 5.26
C ASP A 144 -12.81 12.99 5.29
N TRP A 145 -13.34 11.92 5.90
CA TRP A 145 -12.75 10.58 5.82
C TRP A 145 -12.61 10.11 4.38
N TYR A 146 -13.69 10.23 3.61
CA TYR A 146 -13.70 9.84 2.21
C TYR A 146 -12.67 10.63 1.42
N ARG A 147 -12.60 11.94 1.64
CA ARG A 147 -11.63 12.81 0.96
C ARG A 147 -10.19 12.41 1.28
N VAL A 148 -9.87 12.24 2.56
CA VAL A 148 -8.51 11.86 2.99
C VAL A 148 -8.09 10.51 2.40
N MET A 149 -9.01 9.54 2.34
CA MET A 149 -8.67 8.20 1.88
C MET A 149 -8.72 8.05 0.35
N PHE A 150 -9.77 8.54 -0.29
CA PHE A 150 -10.11 8.14 -1.65
C PHE A 150 -9.98 9.24 -2.70
N GLU A 151 -9.87 10.51 -2.30
CA GLU A 151 -9.80 11.62 -3.26
C GLU A 151 -8.62 11.47 -4.22
N TYR A 152 -7.47 10.95 -3.76
CA TYR A 152 -6.32 10.72 -4.63
C TYR A 152 -6.60 9.71 -5.75
N PHE A 153 -7.28 8.60 -5.44
CA PHE A 153 -7.68 7.59 -6.42
C PHE A 153 -8.77 8.11 -7.38
N ASP A 154 -9.72 8.88 -6.85
CA ASP A 154 -10.79 9.46 -7.64
C ASP A 154 -10.26 10.52 -8.60
N LYS A 155 -9.35 11.39 -8.13
CA LYS A 155 -8.67 12.38 -8.96
C LYS A 155 -7.82 11.74 -10.05
N PHE A 156 -7.17 10.60 -9.79
CA PHE A 156 -6.44 9.88 -10.82
C PHE A 156 -7.34 9.51 -12.01
N THR A 157 -8.53 8.98 -11.73
CA THR A 157 -9.50 8.59 -12.77
C THR A 157 -10.12 9.82 -13.42
N CYS A 158 -10.55 10.79 -12.62
CA CYS A 158 -11.19 12.01 -13.10
C CYS A 158 -10.25 12.88 -13.96
N MET A 159 -8.95 12.92 -13.65
CA MET A 159 -7.94 13.59 -14.47
C MET A 159 -7.58 12.82 -15.75
N ARG A 160 -8.23 11.68 -16.00
CA ARG A 160 -8.06 10.86 -17.20
C ARG A 160 -6.64 10.32 -17.36
N PHE A 161 -5.99 10.00 -16.24
CA PHE A 161 -4.71 9.30 -16.26
C PHE A 161 -4.81 7.98 -17.05
N PRO A 162 -5.81 7.10 -16.84
CA PRO A 162 -5.92 5.86 -17.60
C PRO A 162 -5.83 6.07 -19.11
N GLU A 163 -6.61 6.99 -19.67
CA GLU A 163 -6.63 7.23 -21.12
C GLU A 163 -5.33 7.86 -21.62
N ALA A 164 -4.72 8.77 -20.84
CA ALA A 164 -3.41 9.34 -21.18
C ALA A 164 -2.33 8.24 -21.17
N SER A 165 -2.42 7.31 -20.21
CA SER A 165 -1.50 6.18 -20.07
C SER A 165 -1.57 5.25 -21.27
N GLU A 166 -2.77 4.89 -21.71
CA GLU A 166 -2.97 4.03 -22.89
C GLU A 166 -2.36 4.63 -24.16
N GLN A 167 -2.59 5.92 -24.41
CA GLN A 167 -2.00 6.61 -25.56
C GLN A 167 -0.47 6.71 -25.44
N MET A 168 0.02 7.01 -24.24
CA MET A 168 1.45 7.09 -23.96
C MET A 168 2.16 5.75 -24.17
N PHE A 169 1.54 4.63 -23.77
CA PHE A 169 2.11 3.29 -23.96
C PHE A 169 2.14 2.82 -25.41
N ALA A 170 1.46 3.52 -26.31
CA ALA A 170 1.51 3.28 -27.75
C ALA A 170 2.64 4.07 -28.46
N LEU A 171 3.32 4.97 -27.76
CA LEU A 171 4.47 5.70 -28.31
C LEU A 171 5.67 4.77 -28.53
N ASP A 172 6.50 5.11 -29.52
CA ASP A 172 7.79 4.47 -29.72
C ASP A 172 8.81 5.04 -28.71
N PRO A 173 9.31 4.26 -27.73
CA PRO A 173 10.27 4.75 -26.74
C PRO A 173 11.64 5.12 -27.35
N ARG A 174 11.89 4.80 -28.62
CA ARG A 174 13.11 5.19 -29.35
C ARG A 174 12.91 6.43 -30.22
N SER A 175 11.69 6.98 -30.26
CA SER A 175 11.40 8.23 -30.96
C SER A 175 12.23 9.37 -30.38
N ALA A 176 12.93 10.10 -31.26
CA ALA A 176 13.60 11.35 -30.87
C ALA A 176 12.60 12.42 -30.39
N ARG A 177 11.30 12.22 -30.66
CA ARG A 177 10.21 13.12 -30.29
C ARG A 177 9.38 12.62 -29.11
N PHE A 178 9.78 11.53 -28.46
CA PHE A 178 9.01 10.90 -27.39
C PHE A 178 8.54 11.91 -26.32
N GLY A 179 9.43 12.81 -25.88
CA GLY A 179 9.08 13.83 -24.88
C GLY A 179 8.05 14.86 -25.35
N GLU A 180 8.10 15.26 -26.63
CA GLU A 180 7.09 16.14 -27.24
C GLU A 180 5.75 15.41 -27.35
N GLU A 181 5.77 14.16 -27.79
CA GLU A 181 4.58 13.32 -27.98
C GLU A 181 3.88 13.03 -26.65
N HIS A 182 4.65 12.68 -25.62
CA HIS A 182 4.16 12.55 -24.25
C HIS A 182 3.49 13.83 -23.75
N THR A 183 4.15 14.98 -23.92
CA THR A 183 3.62 16.29 -23.50
C THR A 183 2.33 16.64 -24.24
N ALA A 184 2.27 16.36 -25.54
CA ALA A 184 1.08 16.55 -26.35
C ALA A 184 -0.09 15.69 -25.84
N ILE A 185 0.15 14.43 -25.48
CA ILE A 185 -0.88 13.55 -24.90
C ILE A 185 -1.40 14.10 -23.57
N VAL A 186 -0.49 14.48 -22.66
CA VAL A 186 -0.89 15.04 -21.35
C VAL A 186 -1.79 16.26 -21.54
N HIS A 187 -1.41 17.21 -22.41
CA HIS A 187 -2.22 18.40 -22.67
C HIS A 187 -3.54 18.13 -23.37
N ALA A 188 -3.59 17.14 -24.27
CA ALA A 188 -4.79 16.85 -25.06
C ALA A 188 -5.81 16.00 -24.29
N VAL A 189 -5.34 15.13 -23.38
CA VAL A 189 -6.17 14.11 -22.73
C VAL A 189 -6.49 14.45 -21.28
N MET A 190 -5.49 14.89 -20.51
CA MET A 190 -5.67 15.11 -19.08
C MET A 190 -6.38 16.44 -18.83
N THR A 191 -7.40 16.40 -17.97
CA THR A 191 -8.20 17.56 -17.61
C THR A 191 -8.21 17.72 -16.10
N PRO A 192 -8.10 18.95 -15.55
CA PRO A 192 -8.31 19.15 -14.12
C PRO A 192 -9.70 18.64 -13.70
N CYS A 193 -9.78 18.05 -12.52
CA CYS A 193 -11.06 17.77 -11.88
C CYS A 193 -11.70 19.06 -11.39
N GLU A 194 -13.00 19.21 -11.62
CA GLU A 194 -13.83 20.29 -11.07
C GLU A 194 -14.21 20.03 -9.61
#